data_AF-A0A350PCS1-F1
#
_entry.id   AF-A0A350PCS1-F1
#
_cell.length_a   1.000
_cell.length_b   1.000
_cell.length_c   1.000
_cell.angle_alpha   90.00
_cell.angle_beta   90.00
_cell.angle_gamma   90.00
#
_symmetry.space_group_name_H-M   'P 1'
#
loop_
_entity.id
_entity.type
_entity.pdbx_description
1 polymer ?
#
loop_
_entity_poly.entity_id
_entity_poly.type
_entity_poly.pdbx_seq_one_letter_code
_entity_poly.pdbx_strand_id
1 'polypeptide(L)'
;MKKNDLKRMLKPLIKECVKEMILEEGLLTNIVSEVAAGMQGNLVTESRQVQTKRKQQTADEKQNIKRKSDKARKKINEHRQRLMDSIGKDAYGGVDLFEGTEPIKPQATNAAGSVDLGDPNDSGVDINSILGNASNIWKAIK
;
A
#
# COMPACT_ATOMS: atom_id res chain seq x y z
N MET A 1 29.26 -43.29 -17.83
CA MET A 1 28.74 -42.32 -18.84
C MET A 1 29.60 -41.06 -18.83
N LYS A 2 29.99 -40.54 -20.00
CA LYS A 2 30.88 -39.37 -20.07
C LYS A 2 30.07 -38.10 -19.75
N LYS A 3 30.63 -37.18 -18.96
CA LYS A 3 29.98 -35.92 -18.53
C LYS A 3 29.40 -35.10 -19.70
N ASN A 4 29.96 -35.25 -20.89
CA ASN A 4 29.51 -34.59 -22.10
C ASN A 4 28.18 -35.15 -22.63
N ASP A 5 27.92 -36.45 -22.49
CA ASP A 5 26.68 -37.07 -22.96
C ASP A 5 25.51 -36.69 -22.03
N LEU A 6 25.76 -36.64 -20.72
CA LEU A 6 24.78 -36.17 -19.74
C LEU A 6 24.38 -34.70 -19.99
N LYS A 7 25.37 -33.83 -20.28
CA LYS A 7 25.09 -32.43 -20.64
C LYS A 7 24.31 -32.30 -21.95
N ARG A 8 24.50 -33.20 -22.91
CA ARG A 8 23.72 -33.20 -24.17
C ARG A 8 22.26 -33.56 -23.95
N MET A 9 21.98 -34.47 -23.00
CA MET A 9 20.60 -34.85 -22.66
C MET A 9 19.89 -33.85 -21.75
N LEU A 10 20.61 -33.25 -20.80
CA LEU A 10 20.01 -32.34 -19.81
C LEU A 10 19.75 -30.92 -20.37
N LYS A 11 20.57 -30.46 -21.33
CA LYS A 11 20.40 -29.15 -21.96
C LYS A 11 19.02 -28.89 -22.61
N PRO A 12 18.44 -29.81 -23.40
CA PRO A 12 17.11 -29.59 -23.98
C PRO A 12 16.02 -29.52 -22.91
N LEU A 13 16.07 -30.39 -21.89
CA LEU A 13 15.15 -30.38 -20.74
C LEU A 13 15.20 -29.04 -19.99
N ILE A 14 16.40 -28.55 -19.64
CA ILE A 14 16.54 -27.24 -18.98
C ILE A 14 16.01 -26.12 -19.88
N LYS A 15 16.24 -26.19 -21.19
CA LYS A 15 15.79 -25.16 -22.14
C LYS A 15 14.26 -25.12 -22.25
N GLU A 16 13.60 -26.27 -22.17
CA GLU A 16 12.14 -26.39 -22.19
C GLU A 16 11.54 -25.91 -20.87
N CYS A 17 12.06 -26.37 -19.72
CA CYS A 17 11.63 -25.90 -18.41
C CYS A 17 11.79 -24.37 -18.25
N VAL A 18 12.92 -23.79 -18.68
CA VAL A 18 13.10 -22.33 -18.63
C VAL A 18 12.10 -21.61 -19.54
N LYS A 19 11.76 -22.17 -20.70
CA LYS A 19 10.81 -21.57 -21.63
C LYS A 19 9.38 -21.62 -21.07
N GLU A 20 8.98 -22.72 -20.44
CA GLU A 20 7.68 -22.89 -19.78
C GLU A 20 7.56 -21.97 -18.56
N MET A 21 8.56 -21.96 -17.67
CA MET A 21 8.57 -21.11 -16.48
C MET A 21 8.54 -19.61 -16.82
N ILE A 22 9.10 -19.22 -17.97
CA ILE A 22 9.05 -17.84 -18.45
C ILE A 22 7.71 -17.47 -19.08
N LEU A 23 7.13 -18.35 -19.92
CA LEU A 23 5.96 -18.03 -20.74
C LEU A 23 4.62 -18.36 -20.05
N GLU A 24 4.57 -19.44 -19.27
CA GLU A 24 3.33 -19.91 -18.63
C GLU A 24 3.14 -19.29 -17.24
N GLU A 25 4.20 -19.28 -16.42
CA GLU A 25 4.13 -18.67 -15.09
C GLU A 25 4.27 -17.13 -15.14
N GLY A 26 4.61 -16.57 -16.31
CA GLY A 26 4.66 -15.13 -16.52
C GLY A 26 5.66 -14.40 -15.62
N LEU A 27 6.65 -15.10 -15.06
CA LEU A 27 7.60 -14.55 -14.09
C LEU A 27 8.34 -13.33 -14.63
N LEU A 28 8.77 -13.38 -15.90
CA LEU A 28 9.42 -12.25 -16.55
C LEU A 28 8.47 -11.07 -16.73
N THR A 29 7.20 -11.32 -17.06
CA THR A 29 6.18 -10.27 -17.18
C THR A 29 5.92 -9.61 -15.83
N ASN A 30 5.83 -10.41 -14.76
CA ASN A 30 5.63 -9.91 -13.40
C ASN A 30 6.82 -9.06 -12.94
N ILE A 31 8.05 -9.54 -13.14
CA ILE A 31 9.27 -8.79 -12.79
C ILE A 31 9.36 -7.48 -13.61
N VAL A 32 9.09 -7.53 -14.92
CA VAL A 32 9.11 -6.33 -15.76
C VAL A 32 8.00 -5.36 -15.35
N SER A 33 6.82 -5.84 -14.98
CA SER A 33 5.73 -4.99 -14.49
C SER A 33 6.07 -4.34 -13.14
N GLU A 34 6.73 -5.07 -12.24
CA GLU A 34 7.16 -4.57 -10.94
C GLU A 34 8.28 -3.54 -11.10
N VAL A 35 9.25 -3.80 -11.98
CA VAL A 35 10.33 -2.87 -12.31
C VAL A 35 9.78 -1.65 -13.04
N ALA A 36 8.82 -1.81 -13.96
CA ALA A 36 8.18 -0.69 -14.64
C ALA A 36 7.35 0.16 -13.66
N ALA A 37 6.63 -0.46 -12.73
CA ALA A 37 5.92 0.25 -11.66
C ALA A 37 6.89 0.94 -10.69
N GLY A 38 8.03 0.32 -10.37
CA GLY A 38 9.07 0.92 -9.54
C GLY A 38 9.88 2.02 -10.23
N MET A 39 10.06 1.94 -11.56
CA MET A 39 10.69 2.96 -12.40
C MET A 39 9.74 4.10 -12.76
N GLN A 40 8.43 3.84 -12.78
CA GLN A 40 7.39 4.86 -12.71
C GLN A 40 7.41 5.44 -11.30
N GLY A 41 8.49 6.16 -10.99
CA GLY A 41 8.58 6.96 -9.80
C GLY A 41 7.30 7.77 -9.68
N ASN A 42 6.62 7.60 -8.55
CA ASN A 42 5.57 8.51 -8.10
C ASN A 42 6.22 9.88 -7.84
N LEU A 43 6.64 10.57 -8.90
CA LEU A 43 6.80 12.01 -8.84
C LEU A 43 5.38 12.56 -8.86
N VAL A 44 4.79 12.62 -7.68
CA VAL A 44 3.58 13.40 -7.41
C VAL A 44 3.97 14.86 -7.63
N THR A 45 4.00 15.26 -8.88
CA THR A 45 3.93 16.67 -9.24
C THR A 45 2.48 17.08 -9.14
N GLU A 46 2.23 18.27 -8.61
CA GLU A 46 0.92 18.90 -8.60
C GLU A 46 0.51 19.21 -10.06
N SER A 47 0.15 18.20 -10.84
CA SER A 47 -0.55 18.42 -12.09
C SER A 47 -1.97 18.81 -11.70
N ARG A 48 -2.20 20.12 -11.53
CA ARG A 48 -3.54 20.71 -11.61
C ARG A 48 -4.19 20.09 -12.84
N GLN A 49 -5.16 19.20 -12.63
CA GLN A 49 -5.96 18.67 -13.72
C GLN A 49 -6.67 19.87 -14.34
N VAL A 50 -6.09 20.41 -15.41
CA VAL A 50 -6.80 21.31 -16.30
C VAL A 50 -7.90 20.44 -16.89
N GLN A 51 -9.10 20.61 -16.33
CA GLN A 51 -10.32 19.99 -16.83
C GLN A 51 -10.39 20.31 -18.31
N THR A 52 -9.99 19.35 -19.14
CA THR A 52 -10.10 19.46 -20.58
C THR A 52 -11.58 19.57 -20.87
N LYS A 53 -11.94 20.69 -21.50
CA LYS A 53 -13.29 21.17 -21.82
C LYS A 53 -14.31 20.04 -21.88
N ARG A 54 -15.11 19.96 -20.83
CA ARG A 54 -16.30 19.12 -20.70
C ARG A 54 -17.18 19.33 -21.94
N LYS A 55 -17.14 18.39 -22.90
CA LYS A 55 -18.16 18.29 -23.94
C LYS A 55 -19.52 18.34 -23.22
N GLN A 56 -20.43 19.15 -23.74
CA GLN A 56 -21.75 19.38 -23.15
C GLN A 56 -22.48 18.04 -23.00
N GLN A 57 -22.38 17.43 -21.82
CA GLN A 57 -23.06 16.19 -21.49
C GLN A 57 -24.55 16.50 -21.41
N THR A 58 -25.33 15.82 -22.24
CA THR A 58 -26.80 15.85 -22.24
C THR A 58 -27.34 15.45 -20.86
N ALA A 59 -28.53 15.92 -20.51
CA ALA A 59 -29.15 15.66 -19.20
C ALA A 59 -29.23 14.16 -18.87
N ASP A 60 -29.42 13.31 -19.90
CA ASP A 60 -29.49 11.85 -19.78
C ASP A 60 -28.16 11.22 -19.37
N GLU A 61 -27.04 11.74 -19.86
CA GLU A 61 -25.70 11.21 -19.55
C GLU A 61 -25.31 11.47 -18.09
N LYS A 62 -25.66 12.66 -17.57
CA LYS A 62 -25.47 13.01 -16.15
C LYS A 62 -26.28 12.11 -15.22
N GLN A 63 -27.50 11.74 -15.60
CA GLN A 63 -28.34 10.85 -14.79
C GLN A 63 -27.77 9.42 -14.74
N ASN A 64 -27.22 8.93 -15.85
CA ASN A 64 -26.62 7.60 -15.91
C ASN A 64 -25.31 7.53 -15.10
N ILE A 65 -24.46 8.57 -15.16
CA ILE A 65 -23.25 8.68 -14.34
C ILE A 65 -23.60 8.66 -12.84
N LYS A 66 -24.62 9.42 -12.42
CA LYS A 66 -25.07 9.45 -11.02
C LYS A 66 -25.53 8.06 -10.55
N ARG A 67 -26.38 7.38 -11.32
CA ARG A 67 -26.84 6.02 -11.01
C ARG A 67 -25.69 5.00 -10.91
N LYS A 68 -24.69 5.09 -11.79
CA LYS A 68 -23.49 4.22 -11.71
C LYS A 68 -22.67 4.53 -10.46
N SER A 69 -22.49 5.80 -10.11
CA SER A 69 -21.76 6.22 -8.91
C SER A 69 -22.46 5.78 -7.61
N ASP A 70 -23.78 5.87 -7.54
CA ASP A 70 -24.56 5.44 -6.37
C ASP A 70 -24.49 3.92 -6.18
N LYS A 71 -24.58 3.16 -7.29
CA LYS A 71 -24.40 1.69 -7.26
C LYS A 71 -22.98 1.30 -6.81
N ALA A 72 -21.96 2.02 -7.27
CA ALA A 72 -20.58 1.76 -6.85
C ALA A 72 -20.39 2.05 -5.36
N ARG A 73 -20.91 3.18 -4.85
CA ARG A 73 -20.88 3.53 -3.43
C ARG A 73 -21.60 2.50 -2.56
N LYS A 74 -22.77 2.02 -3.01
CA LYS A 74 -23.52 0.98 -2.30
C LYS A 74 -22.71 -0.31 -2.17
N LYS A 75 -22.09 -0.78 -3.26
CA LYS A 75 -21.22 -1.97 -3.24
C LYS A 75 -20.01 -1.82 -2.32
N ILE A 76 -19.37 -0.64 -2.32
CA ILE A 76 -18.25 -0.36 -1.42
C ILE A 76 -18.70 -0.38 0.04
N ASN A 77 -19.87 0.21 0.33
CA ASN A 77 -20.40 0.23 1.69
C ASN A 77 -20.78 -1.18 2.18
N GLU A 78 -21.42 -1.99 1.34
CA GLU A 78 -21.71 -3.40 1.62
C GLU A 78 -20.43 -4.21 1.86
N HIS A 79 -19.38 -3.98 1.07
CA HIS A 79 -18.09 -4.63 1.25
C HIS A 79 -17.41 -4.20 2.56
N ARG A 80 -17.42 -2.89 2.86
CA ARG A 80 -16.92 -2.36 4.14
C ARG A 80 -17.65 -3.01 5.32
N GLN A 81 -18.97 -3.12 5.25
CA GLN A 81 -19.77 -3.74 6.31
C GLN A 81 -19.38 -5.21 6.50
N ARG A 82 -19.28 -6.00 5.42
CA ARG A 82 -18.84 -7.40 5.49
C ARG A 82 -17.45 -7.55 6.11
N LEU A 83 -16.51 -6.66 5.77
CA LEU A 83 -15.18 -6.68 6.38
C LEU A 83 -15.25 -6.39 7.87
N MET A 84 -16.03 -5.39 8.29
CA MET A 84 -16.23 -5.07 9.71
C MET A 84 -16.89 -6.24 10.46
N ASP A 85 -17.91 -6.87 9.86
CA ASP A 85 -18.57 -8.05 10.42
C ASP A 85 -17.59 -9.25 10.54
N SER A 86 -16.69 -9.42 9.57
CA SER A 86 -15.66 -10.47 9.57
C SER A 86 -14.47 -10.19 10.50
N ILE A 87 -14.36 -8.99 11.06
CA ILE A 87 -13.32 -8.61 12.03
C ILE A 87 -13.88 -8.62 13.46
N GLY A 88 -15.20 -8.47 13.59
CA GLY A 88 -15.90 -8.48 14.87
C GLY A 88 -15.84 -9.80 15.63
N LYS A 89 -16.47 -9.80 16.81
CA LYS A 89 -16.41 -10.84 17.86
C LYS A 89 -16.61 -12.28 17.38
N ASP A 90 -17.29 -12.49 16.26
CA ASP A 90 -17.60 -13.82 15.74
C ASP A 90 -16.48 -14.43 14.87
N ALA A 91 -15.50 -13.62 14.42
CA ALA A 91 -14.47 -14.04 13.48
C ALA A 91 -13.47 -15.07 14.03
N TYR A 92 -13.29 -15.11 15.35
CA TYR A 92 -12.33 -15.99 16.04
C TYR A 92 -13.00 -16.88 17.09
N GLY A 93 -14.15 -17.47 16.72
CA GLY A 93 -14.84 -18.42 17.60
C GLY A 93 -15.39 -17.80 18.88
N GLY A 94 -15.78 -16.51 18.83
CA GLY A 94 -16.29 -15.76 19.98
C GLY A 94 -15.22 -15.04 20.79
N VAL A 95 -13.95 -15.06 20.36
CA VAL A 95 -12.85 -14.32 21.01
C VAL A 95 -12.69 -12.95 20.34
N ASP A 96 -12.86 -11.89 21.12
CA ASP A 96 -12.64 -10.51 20.68
C ASP A 96 -11.15 -10.17 20.77
N LEU A 97 -10.43 -10.25 19.64
CA LEU A 97 -9.01 -9.90 19.55
C LEU A 97 -8.72 -8.42 19.84
N PHE A 98 -9.74 -7.58 19.84
CA PHE A 98 -9.64 -6.14 20.09
C PHE A 98 -10.18 -5.75 21.47
N GLU A 99 -10.45 -6.73 22.34
CA GLU A 99 -10.83 -6.48 23.73
C GLU A 99 -9.74 -5.66 24.44
N GLY A 100 -10.13 -4.53 25.05
CA GLY A 100 -9.18 -3.61 25.69
C GLY A 100 -8.41 -2.71 24.72
N THR A 101 -8.72 -2.73 23.42
CA THR A 101 -8.20 -1.73 22.48
C THR A 101 -9.19 -0.59 22.31
N GLU A 102 -8.69 0.65 22.41
CA GLU A 102 -9.47 1.82 22.06
C GLU A 102 -9.18 2.19 20.59
N PRO A 103 -10.21 2.57 19.81
CA PRO A 103 -9.98 3.10 18.47
C PRO A 103 -9.00 4.28 18.56
N ILE A 104 -7.98 4.28 17.71
CA ILE A 104 -7.05 5.39 17.67
C ILE A 104 -7.85 6.68 17.46
N LYS A 105 -7.64 7.67 18.32
CA LYS A 105 -8.30 8.97 18.17
C LYS A 105 -7.98 9.49 16.76
N PRO A 106 -8.96 10.05 16.03
CA PRO A 106 -8.69 10.60 14.71
C PRO A 106 -7.65 11.70 14.87
N GLN A 107 -6.42 11.39 14.48
CA GLN A 107 -5.35 12.37 14.43
C GLN A 107 -5.82 13.45 13.47
N ALA A 108 -5.93 14.69 13.96
CA ALA A 108 -6.23 15.81 13.11
C ALA A 108 -5.20 15.77 11.99
N THR A 109 -5.66 15.67 10.74
CA THR A 109 -4.78 15.67 9.58
C THR A 109 -4.12 17.03 9.53
N ASN A 110 -2.98 17.12 10.19
CA ASN A 110 -2.06 18.23 10.14
C ASN A 110 -1.78 18.49 8.66
N ALA A 111 -2.09 19.71 8.20
CA ALA A 111 -1.87 20.12 6.82
C ALA A 111 -0.43 19.78 6.41
N ALA A 112 -0.22 19.29 5.19
CA ALA A 112 1.10 18.89 4.71
C ALA A 112 2.13 20.00 5.01
N GLY A 113 3.14 19.67 5.84
CA GLY A 113 4.16 20.61 6.31
C GLY A 113 4.00 21.13 7.75
N SER A 114 2.94 20.75 8.47
CA SER A 114 2.82 21.04 9.91
C SER A 114 3.52 19.95 10.75
N VAL A 115 4.23 20.40 11.78
CA VAL A 115 4.95 19.54 12.72
C VAL A 115 3.92 18.75 13.53
N ASP A 116 4.07 17.42 13.57
CA ASP A 116 3.26 16.57 14.44
C ASP A 116 3.67 16.80 15.89
N LEU A 117 2.83 17.51 16.64
CA LEU A 117 3.06 17.90 18.03
C LEU A 117 2.56 16.84 19.03
N GLY A 118 2.10 15.68 18.55
CA GLY A 118 1.54 14.62 19.39
C GLY A 118 0.12 14.90 19.90
N ASP A 119 -0.41 14.03 20.77
CA ASP A 119 -1.70 14.27 21.44
C ASP A 119 -1.53 15.45 22.41
N PRO A 120 -2.39 16.48 22.38
CA PRO A 120 -2.35 17.60 23.34
C PRO A 120 -2.45 17.18 24.81
N ASN A 121 -2.92 15.96 25.10
CA ASN A 121 -3.00 15.41 26.45
C ASN A 121 -1.78 14.55 26.81
N ASP A 122 -0.86 14.30 25.87
CA ASP A 122 0.39 13.64 26.16
C ASP A 122 1.34 14.65 26.83
N SER A 123 1.85 14.29 28.01
CA SER A 123 2.84 15.13 28.72
C SER A 123 4.20 15.16 28.01
N GLY A 124 4.36 14.38 26.95
CA GLY A 124 5.55 14.33 26.11
C GLY A 124 6.70 13.57 26.75
N VAL A 125 7.83 13.54 26.06
CA VAL A 125 9.05 12.91 26.54
C VAL A 125 9.98 13.98 27.11
N ASP A 126 10.41 13.80 28.36
CA ASP A 126 11.40 14.69 28.98
C ASP A 126 12.78 14.50 28.33
N ILE A 127 13.20 15.47 27.53
CA ILE A 127 14.51 15.50 26.85
C ILE A 127 15.60 16.22 27.64
N ASN A 128 15.32 16.68 28.88
CA ASN A 128 16.30 17.42 29.69
C ASN A 128 17.57 16.61 29.94
N SER A 129 17.46 15.29 30.11
CA SER A 129 18.62 14.41 30.29
C SER A 129 19.48 14.27 29.03
N ILE A 130 18.95 14.54 27.84
CA ILE A 130 19.66 14.38 26.56
C ILE A 130 20.43 15.65 26.21
N LEU A 131 19.83 16.83 26.40
CA LEU A 131 20.43 18.09 25.94
C LEU A 131 21.75 18.44 26.67
N GLY A 132 21.88 18.07 27.95
CA GLY A 132 23.12 18.24 28.72
C GLY A 132 24.17 17.16 28.48
N ASN A 133 23.75 15.88 28.45
CA ASN A 133 24.69 14.75 28.34
C ASN A 133 25.11 14.43 26.90
N ALA A 134 24.37 14.87 25.88
CA ALA A 134 24.74 14.60 24.48
C ALA A 134 26.16 15.10 24.18
N SER A 135 26.55 16.27 24.68
CA SER A 135 27.90 16.81 24.47
C SER A 135 29.01 15.92 25.04
N ASN A 136 28.75 15.21 26.13
CA ASN A 136 29.67 14.25 26.74
C ASN A 136 29.71 12.92 25.98
N ILE A 137 28.58 12.49 25.43
CA ILE A 137 28.48 11.31 24.56
C ILE A 137 29.28 11.54 23.28
N TRP A 138 29.14 12.71 22.62
CA TRP A 138 29.92 13.06 21.43
C TRP A 138 31.43 13.17 21.72
N LYS A 139 31.81 13.62 22.92
CA LYS A 139 33.22 13.63 23.36
C LYS A 139 33.77 12.23 23.63
N ALA A 140 32.96 11.31 24.14
CA ALA A 140 33.36 9.92 24.39
C ALA A 140 33.47 9.07 23.12
N ILE A 141 32.87 9.52 22.01
CA ILE A 141 32.92 8.86 20.69
C ILE A 141 34.14 9.31 19.86
N LYS A 142 34.92 10.29 20.34
CA LYS A 142 36.17 10.73 19.69
C LYS A 142 37.39 10.02 20.28
#